data_AF-A0A1Q4WHH3-F1
#
_entry.id   AF-A0A1Q4WHH3-F1
#
_cell.length_a   1.000
_cell.length_b   1.000
_cell.length_c   1.000
_cell.angle_alpha   90.00
_cell.angle_beta   90.00
_cell.angle_gamma   90.00
#
_symmetry.space_group_name_H-M   'P 1'
#
loop_
_entity.id
_entity.type
_entity.pdbx_description
1 polymer ?
#
loop_
_entity_poly.entity_id
_entity_poly.type
_entity_poly.pdbx_seq_one_letter_code
_entity_poly.pdbx_strand_id
1 'polypeptide(L)'
;MKKKQWQNWGPGEQAQQHYLVEPRHLAGSGDLRHITEFLRASGWKDKSKSGGPTVFDSPDKSVRIGYDPFTQPGGWTISGKRTAAQVAWHATFSRQVPVEIVAGVTDALTQPRSAHAPNVWEPLAAHRWETEQGRHVTARSPDGTAFVRFHQNGPGQAHWWAGARNEHGRVWQAVFTPTTPMHLVQAFSTALSDPQPVMRQLGHVPPSQQIRTTSVSVLPSQLSAWQQARITAARAATWARNTARSPRPRTAAHPHAHAGAPRARR
;
A
#
# COMPACT_ATOMS: atom_id res chain seq x y z
N MET A 1 -61.02 9.63 -12.25
CA MET A 1 -59.86 8.74 -12.03
C MET A 1 -58.80 9.49 -11.22
N LYS A 2 -58.57 9.10 -9.96
CA LYS A 2 -57.65 9.78 -9.03
C LYS A 2 -56.20 9.46 -9.42
N LYS A 3 -55.41 10.47 -9.76
CA LYS A 3 -53.96 10.36 -9.90
C LYS A 3 -53.37 10.06 -8.51
N LYS A 4 -52.84 8.86 -8.32
CA LYS A 4 -52.00 8.52 -7.16
C LYS A 4 -50.75 9.40 -7.21
N GLN A 5 -50.72 10.44 -6.38
CA GLN A 5 -49.50 11.12 -5.98
C GLN A 5 -48.60 10.09 -5.29
N TRP A 6 -47.44 9.83 -5.89
CA TRP A 6 -46.40 9.05 -5.26
C TRP A 6 -45.84 9.85 -4.10
N GLN A 7 -45.94 9.28 -2.91
CA GLN A 7 -45.54 9.88 -1.65
C GLN A 7 -44.02 10.07 -1.60
N ASN A 8 -43.61 11.32 -1.40
CA ASN A 8 -42.43 11.78 -0.66
C ASN A 8 -41.26 10.81 -0.51
N TRP A 9 -40.25 10.95 -1.38
CA TRP A 9 -38.87 10.69 -1.01
C TRP A 9 -38.30 11.98 -0.41
N GLY A 10 -37.85 11.94 0.85
CA GLY A 10 -36.85 12.91 1.33
C GLY A 10 -35.55 12.75 0.53
N PRO A 11 -34.51 13.59 0.73
CA PRO A 11 -33.25 13.45 0.00
C PRO A 11 -32.51 12.18 0.48
N GLY A 12 -32.95 11.03 -0.01
CA GLY A 12 -32.27 9.76 0.08
C GLY A 12 -31.05 9.79 -0.81
N GLU A 13 -29.97 9.19 -0.33
CA GLU A 13 -28.73 9.08 -1.05
C GLU A 13 -28.94 8.39 -2.41
N GLN A 14 -28.36 8.97 -3.47
CA GLN A 14 -28.45 8.42 -4.83
C GLN A 14 -27.28 7.48 -5.09
N ALA A 15 -27.58 6.26 -5.54
CA ALA A 15 -26.56 5.31 -5.94
C ALA A 15 -25.78 5.85 -7.15
N GLN A 16 -24.46 5.78 -7.07
CA GLN A 16 -23.55 6.24 -8.09
C GLN A 16 -22.97 5.07 -8.86
N GLN A 17 -22.89 5.23 -10.18
CA GLN A 17 -22.32 4.23 -11.08
C GLN A 17 -20.80 4.12 -10.90
N HIS A 18 -20.35 2.91 -10.62
CA HIS A 18 -18.94 2.54 -10.51
C HIS A 18 -18.64 1.32 -11.37
N TYR A 19 -17.37 1.03 -11.57
CA TYR A 19 -16.88 -0.13 -12.30
C TYR A 19 -15.86 -0.87 -11.45
N LEU A 20 -16.04 -2.18 -11.32
CA LEU A 20 -14.97 -3.09 -10.92
C LEU A 20 -14.10 -3.33 -12.14
N VAL A 21 -12.82 -2.97 -12.04
CA VAL A 21 -11.85 -3.00 -13.15
C VAL A 21 -10.86 -4.12 -12.93
N GLU A 22 -10.70 -4.95 -13.95
CA GLU A 22 -9.76 -6.06 -13.99
C GLU A 22 -9.08 -6.15 -15.37
N PRO A 23 -7.76 -6.42 -15.44
CA PRO A 23 -6.87 -6.64 -14.30
C PRO A 23 -6.53 -5.33 -13.57
N ARG A 24 -6.26 -5.42 -12.26
CA ARG A 24 -6.05 -4.23 -11.42
C ARG A 24 -4.89 -3.36 -11.87
N HIS A 25 -3.83 -3.94 -12.45
CA HIS A 25 -2.67 -3.21 -12.93
C HIS A 25 -2.97 -2.32 -14.14
N LEU A 26 -4.12 -2.46 -14.79
CA LEU A 26 -4.56 -1.58 -15.87
C LEU A 26 -5.61 -0.55 -15.43
N ALA A 27 -6.00 -0.53 -14.15
CA ALA A 27 -7.09 0.31 -13.66
C ALA A 27 -6.76 1.82 -13.55
N GLY A 28 -5.54 2.23 -13.90
CA GLY A 28 -5.08 3.61 -13.77
C GLY A 28 -4.89 4.05 -12.31
N SER A 29 -4.47 5.31 -12.14
CA SER A 29 -3.96 5.82 -10.86
C SER A 29 -4.93 5.68 -9.68
N GLY A 30 -6.23 5.89 -9.87
CA GLY A 30 -7.21 5.90 -8.77
C GLY A 30 -7.10 7.11 -7.84
N ASP A 31 -7.78 7.06 -6.70
CA ASP A 31 -7.90 8.15 -5.74
C ASP A 31 -6.75 8.15 -4.73
N LEU A 32 -5.96 9.23 -4.71
CA LEU A 32 -4.81 9.42 -3.81
C LEU A 32 -5.18 9.31 -2.33
N ARG A 33 -6.44 9.61 -1.95
CA ARG A 33 -6.94 9.48 -0.57
C ARG A 33 -6.83 8.06 -0.03
N HIS A 34 -6.78 7.06 -0.91
CA HIS A 34 -6.54 5.67 -0.53
C HIS A 34 -5.21 5.47 0.23
N ILE A 35 -4.20 6.28 -0.10
CA ILE A 35 -2.88 6.28 0.53
C ILE A 35 -2.79 7.41 1.58
N THR A 36 -3.18 8.64 1.23
CA THR A 36 -2.93 9.80 2.11
C THR A 36 -3.70 9.71 3.43
N GLU A 37 -4.97 9.29 3.41
CA GLU A 37 -5.73 9.12 4.66
C GLU A 37 -5.21 7.94 5.49
N PHE A 38 -4.78 6.87 4.82
CA PHE A 38 -4.15 5.73 5.49
C PHE A 38 -2.84 6.14 6.19
N LEU A 39 -2.00 6.95 5.54
CA LEU A 39 -0.75 7.46 6.14
C LEU A 39 -1.03 8.34 7.35
N ARG A 40 -1.99 9.27 7.27
CA ARG A 40 -2.41 10.10 8.42
C ARG A 40 -2.92 9.23 9.57
N ALA A 41 -3.76 8.25 9.26
CA ALA A 41 -4.28 7.27 10.22
C ALA A 41 -3.16 6.43 10.87
N SER A 42 -2.06 6.21 10.14
CA SER A 42 -0.88 5.46 10.58
C SER A 42 0.16 6.29 11.32
N GLY A 43 -0.15 7.56 11.63
CA GLY A 43 0.72 8.46 12.39
C GLY A 43 1.80 9.17 11.57
N TRP A 44 1.77 9.08 10.24
CA TRP A 44 2.70 9.82 9.39
C TRP A 44 2.38 11.32 9.43
N LYS A 45 3.42 12.14 9.35
CA LYS A 45 3.27 13.60 9.38
C LYS A 45 3.10 14.13 7.97
N ASP A 46 1.92 14.69 7.69
CA ASP A 46 1.65 15.43 6.46
C ASP A 46 2.46 16.74 6.44
N LYS A 47 3.21 16.93 5.36
CA LYS A 47 4.08 18.08 5.06
C LYS A 47 3.70 18.78 3.77
N SER A 48 2.56 18.40 3.20
CA SER A 48 2.04 18.96 1.96
C SER A 48 1.74 20.45 2.13
N LYS A 49 2.02 21.25 1.10
CA LYS A 49 1.65 22.67 1.05
C LYS A 49 0.48 22.85 0.09
N SER A 50 -0.34 23.88 0.33
CA SER A 50 -1.43 24.22 -0.60
C SER A 50 -0.87 24.47 -2.00
N GLY A 51 -1.45 23.81 -3.01
CA GLY A 51 -0.99 23.86 -4.40
C GLY A 51 0.35 23.18 -4.70
N GLY A 52 0.97 22.53 -3.70
CA GLY A 52 2.25 21.83 -3.85
C GLY A 52 2.10 20.30 -3.92
N PRO A 53 3.23 19.59 -4.04
CA PRO A 53 3.24 18.13 -3.98
C PRO A 53 2.75 17.63 -2.63
N THR A 54 2.16 16.44 -2.64
CA THR A 54 1.81 15.74 -1.42
C THR A 54 3.08 15.16 -0.80
N VAL A 55 3.33 15.40 0.48
CA VAL A 55 4.56 14.94 1.16
C VAL A 55 4.23 14.42 2.56
N PHE A 56 4.75 13.24 2.89
CA PHE A 56 4.63 12.62 4.20
C PHE A 56 5.99 12.19 4.75
N ASP A 57 6.25 12.51 6.02
CA ASP A 57 7.40 12.00 6.77
C ASP A 57 6.95 10.91 7.74
N SER A 58 7.72 9.82 7.81
CA SER A 58 7.49 8.76 8.79
C SER A 58 7.63 9.29 10.23
N PRO A 59 7.01 8.66 11.24
CA PRO A 59 7.09 9.11 12.63
C PRO A 59 8.53 9.26 13.15
N ASP A 60 9.43 8.37 12.73
CA ASP A 60 10.86 8.37 13.05
C ASP A 60 11.72 9.21 12.07
N LYS A 61 11.09 9.86 11.09
CA LYS A 61 11.72 10.69 10.05
C LYS A 61 12.75 9.96 9.18
N SER A 62 12.74 8.62 9.18
CA SER A 62 13.66 7.79 8.39
C SER A 62 13.18 7.61 6.95
N VAL A 63 11.88 7.70 6.69
CA VAL A 63 11.27 7.53 5.36
C VAL A 63 10.45 8.76 4.99
N ARG A 64 10.54 9.16 3.72
CA ARG A 64 9.72 10.21 3.12
C ARG A 64 8.99 9.68 1.90
N ILE A 65 7.69 9.94 1.84
CA ILE A 65 6.82 9.65 0.70
C ILE A 65 6.44 10.99 0.07
N GLY A 66 6.54 11.10 -1.25
CA GLY A 66 6.12 12.25 -2.03
C GLY A 66 5.27 11.83 -3.22
N TYR A 67 4.29 12.64 -3.59
CA TYR A 67 3.59 12.54 -4.86
C TYR A 67 3.55 13.90 -5.53
N ASP A 68 4.10 13.97 -6.74
CA ASP A 68 4.10 15.16 -7.58
C ASP A 68 3.77 14.75 -9.03
N PRO A 69 2.57 15.09 -9.55
CA PRO A 69 2.20 14.74 -10.91
C PRO A 69 2.84 15.64 -11.97
N PHE A 70 3.47 16.75 -11.60
CA PHE A 70 3.99 17.77 -12.51
C PHE A 70 5.51 17.74 -12.68
N THR A 71 6.23 16.99 -11.84
CA THR A 71 7.66 16.72 -12.05
C THR A 71 7.86 15.73 -13.20
N GLN A 72 9.08 15.67 -13.75
CA GLN A 72 9.43 14.71 -14.82
C GLN A 72 10.54 13.77 -14.33
N PRO A 73 10.30 12.45 -14.21
CA PRO A 73 9.01 11.77 -14.37
C PRO A 73 8.09 11.99 -13.15
N GLY A 74 6.81 12.26 -13.42
CA GLY A 74 5.82 12.52 -12.36
C GLY A 74 5.28 11.24 -11.73
N GLY A 75 4.77 11.35 -10.51
CA GLY A 75 4.17 10.24 -9.76
C GLY A 75 4.65 10.19 -8.30
N TRP A 76 4.77 8.98 -7.78
CA TRP A 76 5.19 8.73 -6.40
C TRP A 76 6.70 8.53 -6.28
N THR A 77 7.28 9.09 -5.22
CA THR A 77 8.64 8.81 -4.77
C THR A 77 8.60 8.40 -3.31
N ILE A 78 9.20 7.25 -2.99
CA ILE A 78 9.37 6.78 -1.62
C ILE A 78 10.86 6.67 -1.37
N SER A 79 11.36 7.30 -0.31
CA SER A 79 12.80 7.38 -0.04
C SER A 79 13.10 7.10 1.43
N GLY A 80 14.05 6.20 1.68
CA GLY A 80 14.58 5.92 3.00
C GLY A 80 15.97 6.50 3.17
N LYS A 81 16.19 7.19 4.29
CA LYS A 81 17.51 7.69 4.68
C LYS A 81 18.42 6.55 5.09
N ARG A 82 19.73 6.80 4.97
CA ARG A 82 20.74 5.92 5.55
C ARG A 82 20.59 5.91 7.08
N THR A 83 20.59 4.72 7.66
CA THR A 83 20.62 4.45 9.10
C THR A 83 21.76 3.46 9.39
N ALA A 84 22.01 3.15 10.67
CA ALA A 84 23.00 2.14 11.05
C ALA A 84 22.70 0.75 10.45
N ALA A 85 21.41 0.43 10.23
CA ALA A 85 20.97 -0.88 9.77
C ALA A 85 20.54 -0.91 8.29
N GLN A 86 20.54 0.23 7.59
CA GLN A 86 19.97 0.35 6.24
C GLN A 86 20.70 1.41 5.42
N VAL A 87 21.17 1.05 4.23
CA VAL A 87 21.68 2.01 3.24
C VAL A 87 20.52 2.85 2.69
N ALA A 88 20.79 4.09 2.27
CA ALA A 88 19.77 4.90 1.61
C ALA A 88 19.19 4.16 0.39
N TRP A 89 17.88 4.28 0.21
CA TRP A 89 17.16 3.62 -0.86
C TRP A 89 16.04 4.52 -1.36
N HIS A 90 15.59 4.28 -2.59
CA HIS A 90 14.40 4.92 -3.10
C HIS A 90 13.63 4.00 -4.07
N ALA A 91 12.35 4.29 -4.20
CA ALA A 91 11.43 3.67 -5.13
C ALA A 91 10.62 4.76 -5.82
N THR A 92 10.46 4.64 -7.14
CA THR A 92 9.66 5.56 -7.95
C THR A 92 8.53 4.82 -8.63
N PHE A 93 7.37 5.44 -8.72
CA PHE A 93 6.19 4.90 -9.37
C PHE A 93 5.61 5.99 -10.26
N SER A 94 5.55 5.75 -11.57
CA SER A 94 4.98 6.74 -12.49
C SER A 94 3.51 7.02 -12.15
N ARG A 95 3.00 8.19 -12.56
CA ARG A 95 1.64 8.66 -12.26
C ARG A 95 0.51 7.63 -12.46
N GLN A 96 0.62 6.76 -13.46
CA GLN A 96 -0.43 5.81 -13.83
C GLN A 96 -0.42 4.49 -13.03
N VAL A 97 0.53 4.30 -12.10
CA VAL A 97 0.50 3.12 -11.21
C VAL A 97 -0.74 3.21 -10.32
N PRO A 98 -1.61 2.18 -10.30
CA PRO A 98 -2.77 2.14 -9.41
C PRO A 98 -2.41 2.36 -7.94
N VAL A 99 -3.18 3.21 -7.25
CA VAL A 99 -2.97 3.50 -5.81
C VAL A 99 -3.02 2.25 -4.96
N GLU A 100 -3.74 1.20 -5.35
CA GLU A 100 -3.78 -0.08 -4.62
C GLU A 100 -2.44 -0.81 -4.65
N ILE A 101 -1.68 -0.66 -5.74
CA ILE A 101 -0.34 -1.26 -5.89
C ILE A 101 0.69 -0.45 -5.09
N VAL A 102 0.63 0.89 -5.17
CA VAL A 102 1.48 1.76 -4.35
C VAL A 102 1.15 1.57 -2.87
N ALA A 103 -0.13 1.36 -2.53
CA ALA A 103 -0.58 1.09 -1.18
C ALA A 103 0.04 -0.17 -0.58
N GLY A 104 0.26 -1.23 -1.37
CA GLY A 104 1.00 -2.41 -0.90
C GLY A 104 2.35 -2.04 -0.27
N VAL A 105 3.08 -1.10 -0.89
CA VAL A 105 4.38 -0.63 -0.37
C VAL A 105 4.20 0.30 0.83
N THR A 106 3.26 1.25 0.77
CA THR A 106 3.06 2.20 1.87
C THR A 106 2.51 1.55 3.13
N ASP A 107 1.65 0.54 2.97
CA ASP A 107 1.07 -0.22 4.07
C ASP A 107 2.15 -1.09 4.73
N ALA A 108 3.06 -1.69 3.95
CA ALA A 108 4.19 -2.43 4.50
C ALA A 108 5.12 -1.56 5.34
N LEU A 109 5.26 -0.26 5.04
CA LEU A 109 6.04 0.67 5.86
C LEU A 109 5.42 0.95 7.24
N THR A 110 4.13 0.66 7.44
CA THR A 110 3.44 0.83 8.72
C THR A 110 3.37 -0.46 9.52
N GLN A 111 3.81 -1.59 8.96
CA GLN A 111 3.77 -2.89 9.60
C GLN A 111 5.12 -3.25 10.24
N PRO A 112 5.12 -4.04 11.33
CA PRO A 112 6.35 -4.63 11.83
C PRO A 112 6.97 -5.54 10.76
N ARG A 113 8.30 -5.59 10.71
CA ARG A 113 9.00 -6.49 9.79
C ARG A 113 8.75 -7.94 10.21
N SER A 114 8.36 -8.78 9.25
CA SER A 114 8.32 -10.22 9.46
C SER A 114 9.71 -10.75 9.79
N ALA A 115 9.78 -11.77 10.64
CA ALA A 115 11.02 -12.53 10.88
C ALA A 115 11.38 -13.46 9.71
N HIS A 116 10.43 -13.75 8.83
CA HIS A 116 10.64 -14.59 7.65
C HIS A 116 11.40 -13.80 6.57
N ALA A 117 12.33 -14.49 5.89
CA ALA A 117 13.05 -13.93 4.77
C ALA A 117 12.07 -13.58 3.63
N PRO A 118 12.08 -12.34 3.12
CA PRO A 118 11.14 -11.92 2.10
C PRO A 118 11.40 -12.60 0.75
N ASN A 119 10.34 -13.04 0.09
CA ASN A 119 10.38 -13.63 -1.26
C ASN A 119 9.49 -12.82 -2.21
N VAL A 120 10.11 -12.13 -3.17
CA VAL A 120 9.40 -11.28 -4.13
C VAL A 120 8.61 -12.08 -5.17
N TRP A 121 9.07 -13.30 -5.47
CA TRP A 121 8.48 -14.14 -6.52
C TRP A 121 7.32 -14.99 -6.00
N GLU A 122 7.27 -15.28 -4.70
CA GLU A 122 6.23 -16.12 -4.08
C GLU A 122 4.80 -15.61 -4.35
N PRO A 123 4.45 -14.32 -4.11
CA PRO A 123 3.10 -13.83 -4.41
C PRO A 123 2.75 -13.91 -5.90
N LEU A 124 3.73 -13.67 -6.77
CA LEU A 124 3.54 -13.74 -8.23
C LEU A 124 3.21 -15.18 -8.66
N ALA A 125 3.99 -16.15 -8.16
CA ALA A 125 3.75 -17.57 -8.41
C ALA A 125 2.39 -18.05 -7.87
N ALA A 126 2.01 -17.59 -6.67
CA ALA A 126 0.71 -17.91 -6.06
C ALA A 126 -0.49 -17.45 -6.92
N HIS A 127 -0.29 -16.39 -7.71
CA HIS A 127 -1.29 -15.87 -8.66
C HIS A 127 -1.00 -16.24 -10.11
N ARG A 128 -0.26 -17.34 -10.33
CA ARG A 128 0.02 -17.95 -11.65
C ARG A 128 0.78 -17.05 -12.62
N TRP A 129 1.61 -16.14 -12.11
CA TRP A 129 2.54 -15.41 -12.98
C TRP A 129 3.64 -16.36 -13.46
N GLU A 130 3.96 -16.28 -14.74
CA GLU A 130 5.00 -17.11 -15.34
C GLU A 130 6.36 -16.46 -15.11
N THR A 131 7.28 -17.20 -14.49
CA THR A 131 8.65 -16.73 -14.23
C THR A 131 9.61 -17.30 -15.25
N GLU A 132 10.15 -16.42 -16.08
CA GLU A 132 11.20 -16.70 -17.04
C GLU A 132 12.56 -16.54 -16.35
N GLN A 133 13.30 -17.64 -16.23
CA GLN A 133 14.69 -17.61 -15.76
C GLN A 133 15.61 -17.25 -16.93
N GLY A 134 16.51 -16.30 -16.70
CA GLY A 134 17.47 -15.82 -17.69
C GLY A 134 18.42 -14.80 -17.06
N ARG A 135 19.15 -14.03 -17.88
CA ARG A 135 20.05 -12.97 -17.38
C ARG A 135 19.33 -11.95 -16.48
N HIS A 136 18.06 -11.70 -16.78
CA HIS A 136 17.17 -10.89 -15.94
C HIS A 136 15.93 -11.73 -15.64
N VAL A 137 15.83 -12.19 -14.39
CA VAL A 137 14.68 -12.97 -13.96
C VAL A 137 13.43 -12.09 -14.09
N THR A 138 12.44 -12.58 -14.83
CA THR A 138 11.23 -11.82 -15.15
C THR A 138 10.00 -12.66 -14.87
N ALA A 139 9.09 -12.17 -14.05
CA ALA A 139 7.75 -12.70 -13.92
C ALA A 139 6.77 -11.89 -14.77
N ARG A 140 5.88 -12.54 -15.53
CA ARG A 140 4.83 -11.89 -16.32
C ARG A 140 3.44 -12.30 -15.82
N SER A 141 2.50 -11.38 -15.86
CA SER A 141 1.11 -11.64 -15.50
C SER A 141 0.47 -12.65 -16.48
N PRO A 142 -0.57 -13.39 -16.06
CA PRO A 142 -1.23 -14.40 -16.91
C PRO A 142 -1.78 -13.86 -18.24
N ASP A 143 -2.12 -12.58 -18.30
CA ASP A 143 -2.59 -11.88 -19.49
C ASP A 143 -1.44 -11.24 -20.32
N GLY A 144 -0.20 -11.31 -19.84
CA GLY A 144 1.00 -10.79 -20.52
C GLY A 144 1.12 -9.27 -20.56
N THR A 145 0.31 -8.55 -19.77
CA THR A 145 0.20 -7.09 -19.80
C THR A 145 0.97 -6.40 -18.66
N ALA A 146 1.41 -7.13 -17.64
CA ALA A 146 2.30 -6.64 -16.59
C ALA A 146 3.51 -7.56 -16.37
N PHE A 147 4.57 -6.99 -15.79
CA PHE A 147 5.77 -7.73 -15.45
C PHE A 147 6.44 -7.20 -14.17
N VAL A 148 7.19 -8.08 -13.52
CA VAL A 148 8.20 -7.76 -12.49
C VAL A 148 9.52 -8.35 -12.94
N ARG A 149 10.58 -7.55 -12.95
CA ARG A 149 11.90 -7.96 -13.42
C ARG A 149 12.98 -7.57 -12.43
N PHE A 150 13.87 -8.51 -12.17
CA PHE A 150 15.12 -8.25 -11.48
C PHE A 150 16.23 -8.07 -12.52
N HIS A 151 16.64 -6.83 -12.73
CA HIS A 151 17.77 -6.52 -13.61
C HIS A 151 19.09 -6.79 -12.89
N GLN A 152 20.00 -7.46 -13.59
CA GLN A 152 21.37 -7.71 -13.14
C GLN A 152 22.33 -7.40 -14.30
N ASN A 153 22.85 -6.18 -14.34
CA ASN A 153 23.79 -5.74 -15.39
C ASN A 153 25.26 -5.85 -14.96
N GLY A 154 25.52 -5.95 -13.66
CA GLY A 154 26.83 -6.09 -13.03
C GLY A 154 26.73 -5.89 -11.51
N PRO A 155 27.83 -6.09 -10.75
CA PRO A 155 27.85 -5.86 -9.30
C PRO A 155 27.37 -4.45 -8.94
N GLY A 156 26.42 -4.33 -8.00
CA GLY A 156 25.88 -3.04 -7.54
C GLY A 156 24.89 -2.33 -8.48
N GLN A 157 24.66 -2.85 -9.69
CA GLN A 157 23.69 -2.29 -10.65
C GLN A 157 22.34 -3.01 -10.64
N ALA A 158 22.18 -3.97 -9.73
CA ALA A 158 20.99 -4.79 -9.68
C ALA A 158 19.80 -3.99 -9.16
N HIS A 159 18.69 -3.96 -9.89
CA HIS A 159 17.51 -3.19 -9.47
C HIS A 159 16.23 -3.93 -9.85
N TRP A 160 15.16 -3.60 -9.14
CA TRP A 160 13.84 -4.12 -9.49
C TRP A 160 13.13 -3.12 -10.37
N TRP A 161 12.54 -3.63 -11.44
CA TRP A 161 11.75 -2.84 -12.37
C TRP A 161 10.47 -3.61 -12.68
N ALA A 162 9.34 -2.94 -12.53
CA ALA A 162 8.04 -3.45 -12.91
C ALA A 162 7.34 -2.47 -13.85
N GLY A 163 6.39 -2.97 -14.62
CA GLY A 163 5.61 -2.14 -15.52
C GLY A 163 4.37 -2.86 -16.00
N ALA A 164 3.41 -2.08 -16.50
CA ALA A 164 2.32 -2.59 -17.30
C ALA A 164 2.29 -1.89 -18.66
N ARG A 165 1.71 -2.59 -19.62
CA ARG A 165 1.49 -2.14 -20.99
C ARG A 165 0.10 -2.54 -21.44
N ASN A 166 -0.43 -1.79 -22.40
CA ASN A 166 -1.63 -2.13 -23.12
C ASN A 166 -1.39 -2.11 -24.63
N GLU A 167 -2.46 -2.18 -25.42
CA GLU A 167 -2.39 -2.09 -26.88
C GLU A 167 -1.79 -0.77 -27.40
N HIS A 168 -1.79 0.29 -26.57
CA HIS A 168 -1.22 1.60 -26.88
C HIS A 168 0.24 1.76 -26.41
N GLY A 169 0.82 0.74 -25.77
CA GLY A 169 2.21 0.76 -25.29
C GLY A 169 2.32 0.76 -23.76
N ARG A 170 3.41 1.33 -23.23
CA ARG A 170 3.69 1.33 -21.78
C ARG A 170 2.72 2.25 -21.05
N VAL A 171 1.99 1.70 -20.07
CA VAL A 171 1.02 2.44 -19.26
C VAL A 171 1.69 3.06 -18.04
N TRP A 172 2.50 2.27 -17.33
CA TRP A 172 3.22 2.73 -16.15
C TRP A 172 4.50 1.93 -15.92
N GLN A 173 5.37 2.46 -15.07
CA GLN A 173 6.56 1.78 -14.56
C GLN A 173 6.79 2.09 -13.08
N ALA A 174 7.43 1.14 -12.40
CA ALA A 174 7.91 1.27 -11.03
C ALA A 174 9.35 0.77 -10.93
N VAL A 175 10.23 1.54 -10.30
CA VAL A 175 11.66 1.21 -10.17
C VAL A 175 12.06 1.26 -8.71
N PHE A 176 12.82 0.27 -8.26
CA PHE A 176 13.38 0.21 -6.90
C PHE A 176 14.89 0.10 -6.97
N THR A 177 15.59 0.90 -6.17
CA THR A 177 17.05 0.79 -6.05
C THR A 177 17.52 -0.58 -5.55
N PRO A 178 18.79 -0.96 -5.83
CA PRO A 178 19.41 -2.18 -5.30
C PRO A 178 19.30 -2.32 -3.77
N THR A 179 19.28 -1.21 -3.05
CA THR A 179 19.30 -1.13 -1.59
C THR A 179 17.89 -1.08 -0.97
N THR A 180 16.84 -1.15 -1.79
CA THR A 180 15.46 -1.17 -1.29
C THR A 180 15.22 -2.41 -0.44
N PRO A 181 14.67 -2.28 0.78
CA PRO A 181 14.34 -3.41 1.62
C PRO A 181 13.43 -4.42 0.90
N MET A 182 13.84 -5.70 0.89
CA MET A 182 13.16 -6.72 0.08
C MET A 182 11.70 -6.98 0.47
N HIS A 183 11.32 -6.78 1.73
CA HIS A 183 9.92 -6.88 2.17
C HIS A 183 9.02 -5.83 1.50
N LEU A 184 9.55 -4.66 1.13
CA LEU A 184 8.79 -3.65 0.39
C LEU A 184 8.58 -4.05 -1.07
N VAL A 185 9.59 -4.67 -1.69
CA VAL A 185 9.48 -5.22 -3.04
C VAL A 185 8.53 -6.40 -3.07
N GLN A 186 8.54 -7.27 -2.04
CA GLN A 186 7.55 -8.34 -1.90
C GLN A 186 6.15 -7.77 -1.73
N ALA A 187 5.95 -6.76 -0.88
CA ALA A 187 4.64 -6.14 -0.69
C ALA A 187 4.11 -5.49 -1.98
N PHE A 188 5.00 -4.89 -2.78
CA PHE A 188 4.67 -4.45 -4.13
C PHE A 188 4.20 -5.61 -5.01
N SER A 189 4.97 -6.70 -5.08
CA SER A 189 4.60 -7.90 -5.86
C SER A 189 3.25 -8.45 -5.43
N THR A 190 3.00 -8.59 -4.12
CA THR A 190 1.71 -9.03 -3.58
C THR A 190 0.57 -8.17 -4.08
N ALA A 191 0.68 -6.85 -3.96
CA ALA A 191 -0.36 -5.93 -4.38
C ALA A 191 -0.55 -5.90 -5.91
N LEU A 192 0.54 -6.07 -6.67
CA LEU A 192 0.52 -6.13 -8.13
C LEU A 192 -0.15 -7.40 -8.66
N SER A 193 0.13 -8.55 -8.05
CA SER A 193 -0.40 -9.85 -8.50
C SER A 193 -1.79 -10.20 -7.99
N ASP A 194 -2.30 -9.46 -7.01
CA ASP A 194 -3.61 -9.70 -6.43
C ASP A 194 -4.73 -9.56 -7.50
N PRO A 195 -5.52 -10.63 -7.74
CA PRO A 195 -6.50 -10.67 -8.81
C PRO A 195 -7.78 -9.89 -8.49
N GLN A 196 -7.95 -9.39 -7.25
CA GLN A 196 -9.15 -8.68 -6.85
C GLN A 196 -9.34 -7.41 -7.69
N PRO A 197 -10.50 -7.25 -8.36
CA PRO A 197 -10.78 -6.09 -9.18
C PRO A 197 -10.85 -4.84 -8.32
N VAL A 198 -10.49 -3.70 -8.90
CA VAL A 198 -10.46 -2.43 -8.17
C VAL A 198 -11.56 -1.51 -8.65
N MET A 199 -12.17 -0.78 -7.72
CA MET A 199 -13.30 0.08 -8.03
C MET A 199 -12.83 1.40 -8.64
N ARG A 200 -13.49 1.82 -9.72
CA ARG A 200 -13.29 3.12 -10.37
C ARG A 200 -14.64 3.80 -10.59
N GLN A 201 -14.67 5.11 -10.44
CA GLN A 201 -15.82 5.93 -10.82
C GLN A 201 -15.99 5.94 -12.34
N LEU A 202 -17.20 6.23 -12.81
CA LEU A 202 -17.43 6.56 -14.21
C LEU A 202 -16.43 7.65 -14.67
N GLY A 203 -15.88 7.49 -15.87
CA GLY A 203 -14.87 8.40 -16.44
C GLY A 203 -13.43 8.20 -15.91
N HIS A 204 -13.23 7.35 -14.91
CA HIS A 204 -11.90 7.05 -14.35
C HIS A 204 -11.34 5.68 -14.75
N VAL A 205 -12.05 4.97 -15.65
CA VAL A 205 -11.56 3.73 -16.25
C VAL A 205 -10.71 4.11 -17.48
N PRO A 206 -9.42 3.74 -17.53
CA PRO A 206 -8.60 3.98 -18.71
C PRO A 206 -9.16 3.24 -19.94
N PRO A 207 -9.06 3.81 -21.15
CA PRO A 207 -9.44 3.10 -22.35
C PRO A 207 -8.42 1.99 -22.66
N SER A 208 -8.86 0.73 -22.63
CA SER A 208 -8.06 -0.40 -23.12
C SER A 208 -8.93 -1.61 -23.47
N GLN A 209 -8.60 -2.31 -24.54
CA GLN A 209 -9.19 -3.62 -24.90
C GLN A 209 -8.81 -4.75 -23.93
N GLN A 210 -7.78 -4.54 -23.11
CA GLN A 210 -7.30 -5.50 -22.12
C GLN A 210 -8.00 -5.36 -20.76
N ILE A 211 -8.86 -4.35 -20.62
CA ILE A 211 -9.64 -4.10 -19.40
C ILE A 211 -11.03 -4.71 -19.54
N ARG A 212 -11.40 -5.53 -18.56
CA ARG A 212 -12.78 -5.95 -18.30
C ARG A 212 -13.36 -5.06 -17.20
N THR A 213 -14.61 -4.65 -17.40
CA THR A 213 -15.34 -3.87 -16.39
C THR A 213 -16.64 -4.56 -16.03
N THR A 214 -16.94 -4.56 -14.73
CA THR A 214 -18.26 -4.95 -14.21
C THR A 214 -18.92 -3.73 -13.60
N SER A 215 -20.08 -3.35 -14.15
CA SER A 215 -20.88 -2.24 -13.66
C SER A 215 -21.46 -2.54 -12.28
N VAL A 216 -21.30 -1.62 -11.33
CA VAL A 216 -21.86 -1.72 -9.97
C VAL A 216 -22.44 -0.39 -9.52
N SER A 217 -23.61 -0.44 -8.89
CA SER A 217 -24.25 0.74 -8.28
C SER A 217 -23.90 0.78 -6.79
N VAL A 218 -23.27 1.87 -6.35
CA VAL A 218 -22.78 1.99 -4.98
C VAL A 218 -23.29 3.29 -4.36
N LEU A 219 -23.79 3.20 -3.12
CA LEU A 219 -24.16 4.38 -2.36
C LEU A 219 -22.90 5.09 -1.83
N PRO A 220 -22.80 6.43 -1.88
CA PRO A 220 -21.68 7.16 -1.28
C PRO A 220 -21.39 6.81 0.20
N SER A 221 -22.39 6.43 0.99
CA SER A 221 -22.24 5.94 2.36
C SER A 221 -21.51 4.61 2.44
N GLN A 222 -21.70 3.71 1.47
CA GLN A 222 -20.94 2.46 1.37
C GLN A 222 -19.47 2.74 1.05
N LEU A 223 -19.19 3.65 0.10
CA LEU A 223 -17.82 4.07 -0.22
C LEU A 223 -17.13 4.67 1.01
N SER A 224 -17.85 5.56 1.71
CA SER A 224 -17.37 6.20 2.93
C SER A 224 -17.12 5.19 4.04
N ALA A 225 -18.00 4.19 4.20
CA ALA A 225 -17.83 3.12 5.17
C ALA A 225 -16.59 2.26 4.89
N TRP A 226 -16.32 1.90 3.62
CA TRP A 226 -15.12 1.15 3.25
C TRP A 226 -13.84 1.96 3.50
N GLN A 227 -13.83 3.25 3.15
CA GLN A 227 -12.71 4.13 3.44
C GLN A 227 -12.50 4.26 4.96
N GLN A 228 -13.58 4.45 5.72
CA GLN A 228 -13.54 4.56 7.17
C GLN A 228 -13.07 3.27 7.84
N ALA A 229 -13.44 2.10 7.32
CA ALA A 229 -12.96 0.81 7.79
C ALA A 229 -11.43 0.69 7.64
N ARG A 230 -10.89 1.05 6.46
CA ARG A 230 -9.43 1.09 6.21
C ARG A 230 -8.71 2.05 7.17
N ILE A 231 -9.25 3.26 7.35
CA ILE A 231 -8.70 4.27 8.29
C ILE A 231 -8.72 3.75 9.73
N THR A 232 -9.83 3.13 10.14
CA THR A 232 -10.00 2.63 11.51
C THR A 232 -9.05 1.47 11.80
N ALA A 233 -8.88 0.54 10.85
CA ALA A 233 -7.90 -0.53 10.96
C ALA A 233 -6.46 0.00 11.08
N ALA A 234 -6.10 1.01 10.28
CA ALA A 234 -4.78 1.65 10.34
C ALA A 234 -4.51 2.32 11.69
N ARG A 235 -5.53 3.02 12.25
CA ARG A 235 -5.46 3.60 13.59
C ARG A 235 -5.28 2.51 14.64
N ALA A 236 -6.10 1.47 14.62
CA ALA A 236 -6.02 0.36 15.58
C ALA A 236 -4.62 -0.30 15.57
N ALA A 237 -4.07 -0.59 14.39
CA ALA A 237 -2.72 -1.15 14.25
C ALA A 237 -1.63 -0.20 14.81
N THR A 238 -1.79 1.12 14.62
CA THR A 238 -0.85 2.11 15.15
C THR A 238 -0.92 2.23 16.67
N TRP A 239 -2.12 2.19 17.24
CA TRP A 239 -2.33 2.17 18.68
C TRP A 239 -1.74 0.90 19.32
N ALA A 240 -1.96 -0.27 18.72
CA ALA A 240 -1.39 -1.53 19.18
C ALA A 240 0.15 -1.48 19.20
N ARG A 241 0.79 -0.90 18.17
CA ARG A 241 2.25 -0.75 18.13
C ARG A 241 2.78 0.20 19.21
N ASN A 242 2.13 1.34 19.41
CA ASN A 242 2.57 2.32 20.41
C ASN A 242 2.40 1.78 21.84
N THR A 243 1.31 1.09 22.12
CA THR A 243 1.05 0.48 23.43
C THR A 243 2.01 -0.67 23.74
N ALA A 244 2.34 -1.51 22.76
CA ALA A 244 3.35 -2.56 22.91
C ALA A 244 4.77 -2.02 23.17
N ARG A 245 5.05 -0.77 22.78
CA ARG A 245 6.35 -0.12 22.96
C ARG A 245 6.48 0.66 24.28
N SER A 246 5.37 0.86 25.01
CA SER A 246 5.42 1.46 26.35
C SER A 246 6.10 0.51 27.34
N PRO A 247 7.08 0.97 28.14
CA PRO A 247 7.67 0.15 29.17
C PRO A 247 6.58 -0.27 30.15
N ARG A 248 6.35 -1.58 30.27
CA ARG A 248 5.49 -2.12 31.33
C ARG A 248 6.09 -1.66 32.67
N PRO A 249 5.33 -1.03 33.59
CA PRO A 249 5.87 -0.68 34.89
C PRO A 249 6.41 -1.96 35.53
N ARG A 250 7.71 -1.98 35.83
CA ARG A 250 8.33 -3.04 36.62
C ARG A 250 7.61 -3.00 37.97
N THR A 251 6.72 -3.96 38.21
CA THR A 251 6.29 -4.29 39.57
C THR A 251 7.57 -4.60 40.35
N ALA A 252 8.00 -3.64 41.17
CA ALA A 252 9.03 -3.90 42.16
C ALA A 252 8.46 -5.00 43.06
N ALA A 253 9.07 -6.18 43.03
CA ALA A 253 8.78 -7.21 44.00
C ALA A 253 9.11 -6.62 45.39
N HIS A 254 8.08 -6.43 46.21
CA HIS A 254 8.25 -6.08 47.60
C HIS A 254 9.07 -7.18 48.28
N PRO A 255 10.19 -6.86 48.97
CA PRO A 255 10.90 -7.86 49.72
C PRO A 255 10.00 -8.36 50.85
N HIS A 256 9.69 -9.66 50.82
CA HIS A 256 9.00 -10.33 51.91
C HIS A 256 9.84 -10.19 53.19
N ALA A 257 9.29 -9.50 54.19
CA ALA A 257 9.84 -9.47 55.52
C ALA A 257 9.82 -10.90 56.09
N HIS A 258 10.99 -11.46 56.35
CA HIS A 258 11.12 -12.67 57.13
C HIS A 258 10.68 -12.39 58.57
N ALA A 259 9.48 -12.84 58.93
CA ALA A 259 9.06 -12.94 60.32
C ALA A 259 9.91 -14.04 60.99
N GLY A 260 10.80 -13.63 61.89
CA GLY A 260 11.61 -14.53 62.71
C GLY A 260 10.72 -15.36 63.64
N ALA A 261 10.90 -16.69 63.57
CA ALA A 261 10.30 -17.63 64.51
C ALA A 261 11.01 -17.59 65.88
N PRO A 262 10.31 -17.91 66.99
CA PRO A 262 10.85 -17.76 68.33
C PRO A 262 11.82 -18.89 68.69
N ARG A 263 12.94 -18.53 69.32
CA ARG A 263 13.94 -19.46 69.85
C ARG A 263 13.46 -20.03 71.19
N ALA A 264 13.34 -21.35 71.27
CA ALA A 264 13.07 -22.09 72.49
C ALA A 264 14.28 -22.10 73.44
N ARG A 265 13.98 -22.04 74.74
CA ARG A 265 14.91 -22.08 75.89
C ARG A 265 15.68 -23.40 75.98
N ARG A 266 16.90 -23.30 76.50
CA ARG A 266 17.49 -24.31 77.39
C ARG A 266 18.18 -23.59 78.54
#